data_AF-A0A9N8ZHP5-F1
#
_entry.id   AF-A0A9N8ZHP5-F1
#
_cell.length_a   1.000
_cell.length_b   1.000
_cell.length_c   1.000
_cell.angle_alpha   90.00
_cell.angle_beta   90.00
_cell.angle_gamma   90.00
#
_symmetry.space_group_name_H-M   'P 1'
#
loop_
_entity.id
_entity.type
_entity.pdbx_description
1 polymer ?
#
loop_
_entity_poly.entity_id
_entity_poly.type
_entity_poly.pdbx_seq_one_letter_code
_entity_poly.pdbx_strand_id
1 'polypeptide(L)' 'MGGWNVIMIGFGAAIFIALSYISVPKGPNQTWAITYLAQLHPLITPKSTGGIHEELMFGTH' A
#
# COMPACT_ATOMS: atom_id res chain seq x y z
N MET A 1 -32.73 22.45 -6.02
CA MET A 1 -31.77 21.32 -6.08
C MET A 1 -32.27 20.26 -5.11
N GLY A 2 -32.82 19.15 -5.62
CA GLY A 2 -33.47 18.12 -4.80
C GLY A 2 -32.69 16.80 -4.79
N GLY A 3 -33.21 15.80 -4.08
CA GLY A 3 -32.58 14.47 -3.95
C GLY A 3 -32.26 13.78 -5.30
N TRP A 4 -32.98 14.12 -6.36
CA TRP A 4 -32.67 13.68 -7.73
C TRP A 4 -31.25 14.05 -8.19
N ASN A 5 -30.76 15.24 -7.85
CA ASN A 5 -29.40 15.67 -8.18
C ASN A 5 -28.35 14.80 -7.46
N VAL A 6 -28.64 14.38 -6.22
CA VAL A 6 -27.74 13.53 -5.43
C VAL A 6 -27.60 12.16 -6.07
N ILE A 7 -28.69 11.60 -6.59
CA ILE A 7 -28.69 10.31 -7.29
C ILE A 7 -27.84 10.38 -8.56
N MET A 8 -28.03 11.42 -9.37
CA MET A 8 -27.26 11.60 -10.61
C MET A 8 -25.75 11.79 -10.35
N ILE A 9 -25.39 12.58 -9.33
CA ILE A 9 -23.99 12.75 -8.92
C ILE A 9 -23.43 11.43 -8.40
N GLY A 10 -24.21 10.65 -7.63
CA GLY A 10 -23.79 9.34 -7.13
C GLY A 10 -23.42 8.37 -8.26
N PHE A 11 -24.26 8.25 -9.29
CA PHE A 11 -23.97 7.41 -10.45
C PHE A 11 -22.79 7.95 -11.27
N GLY A 12 -22.72 9.26 -11.49
CA GLY A 12 -21.61 9.90 -12.20
C GLY A 12 -20.26 9.65 -11.51
N ALA A 13 -20.21 9.79 -10.18
CA ALA A 13 -19.03 9.51 -9.39
C ALA A 13 -18.65 8.03 -9.41
N ALA A 14 -19.63 7.12 -9.27
CA ALA A 14 -19.38 5.69 -9.31
C ALA A 14 -18.78 5.24 -10.66
N ILE A 15 -19.31 5.73 -11.78
CA ILE A 15 -18.78 5.45 -13.12
C ILE A 15 -17.36 6.01 -13.25
N PHE A 16 -17.13 7.26 -12.81
CA PHE A 16 -15.81 7.88 -12.88
C PHE A 16 -14.75 7.12 -12.07
N ILE A 17 -15.10 6.67 -10.86
CA ILE A 17 -14.23 5.83 -10.01
C ILE A 17 -13.94 4.50 -10.70
N ALA A 18 -14.95 3.83 -11.25
CA ALA A 18 -14.79 2.55 -11.93
C ALA A 18 -13.89 2.66 -13.16
N LEU A 19 -14.09 3.69 -13.98
CA LEU A 19 -13.25 3.96 -15.15
C LEU A 19 -11.81 4.30 -14.73
N SER A 20 -11.64 5.12 -13.69
CA SER A 20 -10.34 5.43 -13.12
C SER A 20 -9.60 4.15 -12.72
N TYR A 21 -10.25 3.27 -11.96
CA TYR A 21 -9.67 2.01 -11.51
C TYR A 21 -9.16 1.11 -12.66
N ILE A 22 -9.85 1.09 -13.79
CA ILE A 22 -9.47 0.28 -14.95
C ILE A 22 -8.36 0.94 -15.79
N SER A 23 -8.39 2.28 -15.90
CA SER A 23 -7.44 3.07 -16.69
C SER A 23 -6.08 3.26 -16.01
N VAL A 24 -6.00 3.09 -14.69
CA VAL A 24 -4.73 3.19 -13.95
C VAL A 24 -3.83 2.00 -14.31
N PRO A 25 -2.59 2.23 -14.76
CA PRO A 25 -1.68 1.15 -15.14
C PRO A 25 -1.38 0.23 -13.95
N LYS A 26 -1.52 -1.08 -14.19
CA LYS A 26 -1.19 -2.11 -13.20
C LYS A 26 0.33 -2.29 -13.20
N GLY A 27 0.96 -2.01 -12.08
CA GLY A 27 2.42 -2.13 -11.93
C GLY A 27 2.87 -2.02 -10.48
N PRO A 28 4.18 -2.18 -10.21
CA PRO A 28 4.75 -2.07 -8.87
C PRO A 28 4.36 -0.76 -8.17
N ASN A 29 4.15 0.27 -8.98
CA ASN A 29 3.86 1.62 -8.54
C ASN A 29 2.41 1.82 -8.05
N GLN A 30 1.52 0.85 -8.26
CA GLN A 30 0.09 0.99 -8.00
C GLN A 30 -0.26 0.89 -6.50
N THR A 31 0.53 0.13 -5.73
CA THR A 31 0.34 -0.01 -4.27
C THR A 31 1.67 0.13 -3.52
N TRP A 32 2.76 -0.35 -4.12
CA TRP A 32 4.04 -0.49 -3.45
C TRP A 32 5.01 0.67 -3.69
N ALA A 33 4.65 1.66 -4.52
CA ALA A 33 5.50 2.82 -4.79
C ALA A 33 5.98 3.49 -3.49
N ILE A 34 5.06 3.74 -2.56
CA ILE A 34 5.35 4.45 -1.31
C ILE A 34 6.30 3.63 -0.43
N THR A 35 5.99 2.35 -0.22
CA THR A 35 6.83 1.45 0.58
C THR A 35 8.20 1.23 -0.04
N TYR A 36 8.30 1.20 -1.37
CA TYR A 36 9.55 1.04 -2.09
C TYR A 36 10.42 2.31 -2.01
N LEU A 37 9.83 3.48 -2.28
CA LEU A 37 10.53 4.77 -2.18
C LEU A 37 11.02 5.06 -0.76
N ALA A 38 10.24 4.65 0.26
CA ALA A 38 10.64 4.77 1.66
C ALA A 38 11.92 3.96 1.99
N GLN A 39 12.21 2.90 1.23
CA GLN A 39 13.39 2.06 1.39
C GLN A 39 14.57 2.48 0.51
N LEU A 40 14.39 3.40 -0.45
CA LEU A 40 15.43 3.75 -1.42
C LEU A 40 16.59 4.54 -0.80
N HIS A 41 16.30 5.45 0.14
CA HIS A 41 17.31 6.23 0.88
C HIS A 41 16.97 6.27 2.38
N PRO A 42 17.14 5.16 3.11
CA PRO A 42 16.75 5.09 4.51
C PRO A 42 17.75 5.84 5.40
N LEU A 43 17.21 6.62 6.34
CA LEU A 43 18.01 7.32 7.36
C LEU A 43 18.33 6.42 8.57
N ILE A 44 17.59 5.33 8.72
CA ILE A 44 17.71 4.38 9.83
C ILE A 44 18.14 3.04 9.25
N THR A 45 19.23 2.49 9.75
CA THR A 45 19.68 1.14 9.44
C THR A 45 19.19 0.14 10.50
N PRO A 46 18.86 -1.10 10.12
CA PRO A 46 18.44 -2.10 11.09
C PRO A 46 19.60 -2.43 12.03
N LYS A 47 19.34 -2.40 13.35
CA LYS A 47 20.29 -2.84 14.38
C LYS A 47 19.91 -4.26 14.84
N SER A 48 20.72 -5.24 14.47
CA SER A 48 20.62 -6.59 15.04
C SER A 48 21.17 -6.57 16.47
N THR A 49 20.35 -6.96 17.44
CA THR A 49 20.76 -7.11 18.85
C THR A 49 20.99 -8.59 19.12
N GLY A 50 22.09 -9.14 18.62
CA GLY A 50 22.84 -10.30 19.15
C GLY A 50 22.17 -11.66 19.41
N GLY A 51 20.84 -11.82 19.47
CA GLY A 51 20.20 -13.03 19.99
C GLY A 51 19.72 -14.03 18.95
N ILE A 52 19.61 -13.63 17.68
CA ILE A 52 18.97 -14.46 16.64
C ILE A 52 19.71 -15.77 16.33
N HIS A 53 21.03 -15.81 16.54
CA HIS A 53 21.82 -17.03 16.33
C HIS A 53 21.96 -17.87 17.61
N GLU A 54 21.89 -17.23 18.78
CA GLU A 54 21.94 -17.93 20.08
C GLU A 54 20.62 -18.67 20.38
N GLU A 55 19.45 -18.09 20.07
CA GLU A 55 18.15 -18.79 20.21
C GLU A 55 18.02 -19.99 19.26
N LEU A 56 18.50 -19.87 18.01
CA LEU A 56 18.45 -20.95 17.02
C LEU A 56 19.39 -22.12 17.40
N MET A 57 20.47 -21.86 18.13
CA MET A 57 21.40 -22.89 18.62
C MET A 57 20.98 -23.52 19.96
N PHE A 58 20.22 -22.80 20.78
CA PHE A 58 19.83 -23.26 22.12
C PHE A 58 18.42 -23.89 22.15
N GLY A 59 17.62 -23.77 21.09
CA GLY A 59 16.25 -24.30 20.99
C GLY A 59 16.11 -25.78 20.59
N THR A 60 17.19 -26.57 20.55
CA THR A 60 17.16 -27.99 20.15
C THR A 60 17.58 -28.97 21.26
N HIS A 61 17.25 -28.68 22.52
CA HIS A 61 17.40 -29.61 23.64
C HIS A 61 16.14 -29.69 24.49
#